data_AF-A0A9Q1MJ09-F1
#
_entry.id   AF-A0A9Q1MJ09-F1
#
_cell.length_a   1.000
_cell.length_b   1.000
_cell.length_c   1.000
_cell.angle_alpha   90.00
_cell.angle_beta   90.00
_cell.angle_gamma   90.00
#
_symmetry.space_group_name_H-M   'P 1'
#
loop_
_entity.id
_entity.type
_entity.pdbx_description
1 polymer ?
#
loop_
_entity_poly.entity_id
_entity_poly.type
_entity_poly.pdbx_seq_one_letter_code
_entity_poly.pdbx_strand_id
1 'polypeptide(L)'
;MSKQWLKQPAFIQSFAPTSLVYISNQTDLPKIFLIDDTTMPTQDTNQSYWEITSDSYLDFIKEYVVGIGPWKDTIVPVSRNYLDTPSDLVARAHARNLQVHPYTFRNENKFLHFNFSEDPYNEYDYWINKIGVDGLFTDFTGSLHQYQEWTNPYASGEKEVTRLLHKIELMLSKFKYVTSVKLYLTLSDQGNAIYWSVYIIGFPIYIYQNKNRFQHIVAGARRFLKRLDPLDLSPSLLIYTGNSPFWDFCYL
;
A
#
# COMPACT_ATOMS: atom_id res chain seq x y z
N MET A 1 1.00 -18.42 10.26
CA MET A 1 1.20 -19.32 9.10
C MET A 1 2.11 -20.48 9.50
N SER A 2 1.79 -21.72 9.11
CA SER A 2 2.59 -22.90 9.45
C SER A 2 3.90 -22.96 8.64
N LYS A 3 4.91 -23.70 9.12
CA LYS A 3 6.15 -23.94 8.33
C LYS A 3 5.90 -24.67 7.01
N GLN A 4 4.78 -25.38 6.90
CA GLN A 4 4.35 -26.07 5.68
C GLN A 4 3.78 -25.08 4.66
N TRP A 5 3.03 -24.07 5.13
CA TRP A 5 2.52 -22.98 4.31
C TRP A 5 3.64 -22.19 3.62
N LEU A 6 4.71 -21.86 4.35
CA LEU A 6 5.90 -21.18 3.79
C LEU A 6 6.68 -22.02 2.75
N LYS A 7 6.38 -23.32 2.66
CA LYS A 7 7.04 -24.27 1.75
C LYS A 7 6.18 -24.64 0.53
N GLN A 8 4.96 -24.13 0.41
CA GLN A 8 4.11 -24.35 -0.76
C GLN A 8 4.32 -23.20 -1.75
N PRO A 9 5.10 -23.38 -2.84
CA PRO A 9 5.52 -22.29 -3.72
C PRO A 9 4.46 -21.87 -4.75
N ALA A 10 3.23 -22.39 -4.65
CA ALA A 10 2.23 -22.25 -5.70
C ALA A 10 0.81 -22.09 -5.14
N PHE A 11 0.05 -21.20 -5.78
CA PHE A 11 -1.39 -21.05 -5.62
C PHE A 11 -2.06 -21.38 -6.95
N ILE A 12 -3.21 -22.04 -6.90
CA ILE A 12 -4.08 -22.26 -8.05
C ILE A 12 -5.18 -21.20 -7.99
N GLN A 13 -5.35 -20.40 -9.04
CA GLN A 13 -6.39 -19.38 -9.09
C GLN A 13 -7.26 -19.55 -10.33
N SER A 14 -8.56 -19.33 -10.19
CA SER A 14 -9.52 -19.48 -11.29
C SER A 14 -10.77 -18.64 -11.08
N PHE A 15 -11.32 -18.11 -12.18
CA PHE A 15 -12.67 -17.52 -12.25
C PHE A 15 -13.78 -18.57 -12.42
N ALA A 16 -13.40 -19.82 -12.67
CA ALA A 16 -14.30 -20.96 -12.83
C ALA A 16 -14.38 -21.73 -11.49
N PRO A 17 -15.39 -21.51 -10.65
CA PRO A 17 -15.52 -22.18 -9.35
C PRO A 17 -15.55 -23.71 -9.46
N THR A 18 -16.15 -24.28 -10.50
CA THR A 18 -16.19 -25.75 -10.66
C THR A 18 -14.79 -26.32 -10.92
N SER A 19 -13.90 -25.55 -11.54
CA SER A 19 -12.49 -25.94 -11.71
C SER A 19 -11.77 -26.07 -10.37
N LEU A 20 -12.05 -25.16 -9.42
CA LEU A 20 -11.46 -25.20 -8.07
C LEU A 20 -11.99 -26.36 -7.24
N VAL A 21 -13.29 -26.64 -7.34
CA VAL A 21 -13.94 -27.80 -6.72
C VAL A 21 -13.42 -29.11 -7.34
N TYR A 22 -13.23 -29.14 -8.65
CA TYR A 22 -12.71 -30.33 -9.33
C TYR A 22 -11.26 -30.63 -8.92
N ILE A 23 -10.40 -29.62 -8.90
CA ILE A 23 -8.97 -29.81 -8.58
C ILE A 23 -8.74 -30.02 -7.07
N SER A 24 -9.71 -29.70 -6.20
CA SER A 24 -9.59 -29.95 -4.76
C SER A 24 -9.39 -31.42 -4.43
N ASN A 25 -9.94 -32.32 -5.24
CA ASN A 25 -9.80 -33.76 -5.06
C ASN A 25 -8.48 -34.33 -5.63
N GLN A 26 -7.65 -33.48 -6.26
CA GLN A 26 -6.42 -33.92 -6.94
C GLN A 26 -5.14 -33.39 -6.30
N THR A 27 -5.24 -32.32 -5.51
CA THR A 27 -4.08 -31.69 -4.90
C THR A 27 -4.44 -30.90 -3.65
N ASP A 28 -3.52 -30.88 -2.68
CA ASP A 28 -3.60 -30.07 -1.46
C ASP A 28 -3.06 -28.64 -1.66
N LEU A 29 -2.70 -28.25 -2.89
CA LEU A 29 -2.27 -26.89 -3.16
C LEU A 29 -3.37 -25.87 -2.80
N PRO A 30 -3.00 -24.72 -2.24
CA PRO A 30 -3.94 -23.66 -1.89
C PRO A 30 -4.60 -23.10 -3.15
N LYS A 31 -5.91 -22.88 -3.06
CA LYS A 31 -6.74 -22.38 -4.16
C LYS A 31 -7.30 -21.00 -3.81
N ILE A 32 -7.36 -20.13 -4.81
CA ILE A 32 -7.90 -18.78 -4.71
C ILE A 32 -9.04 -18.64 -5.73
N PHE A 33 -10.22 -18.27 -5.25
CA PHE A 33 -11.36 -18.01 -6.12
C PHE A 33 -11.33 -16.58 -6.64
N LEU A 34 -11.21 -16.41 -7.96
CA LEU A 34 -11.18 -15.09 -8.58
C LEU A 34 -12.59 -14.58 -8.85
N ILE A 35 -12.81 -13.31 -8.56
CA ILE A 35 -14.10 -12.64 -8.70
C ILE A 35 -13.90 -11.42 -9.59
N ASP A 36 -14.63 -11.36 -10.69
CA ASP A 36 -14.54 -10.26 -11.65
C ASP A 36 -15.56 -9.15 -11.34
N ASP A 37 -15.69 -8.18 -12.22
CA ASP A 37 -16.67 -7.09 -12.13
C ASP A 37 -18.09 -7.57 -11.78
N THR A 38 -18.84 -6.70 -11.11
CA THR A 38 -20.22 -6.97 -10.66
C THR A 38 -21.18 -7.37 -11.79
N THR A 39 -20.86 -7.02 -13.05
CA THR A 39 -21.66 -7.35 -14.24
C THR A 39 -21.18 -8.62 -14.96
N MET A 40 -20.04 -9.18 -14.57
CA MET A 40 -19.45 -10.36 -15.21
C MET A 40 -19.86 -11.63 -14.44
N PRO A 41 -20.53 -12.58 -15.09
CA PRO A 41 -20.82 -13.87 -14.48
C PRO A 41 -19.56 -14.75 -14.45
N THR A 42 -19.56 -15.78 -13.61
CA THR A 42 -18.50 -16.82 -13.57
C THR A 42 -18.34 -17.51 -14.92
N GLN A 43 -17.11 -17.91 -15.25
CA GLN A 43 -16.76 -18.45 -16.58
C GLN A 43 -17.42 -19.80 -16.94
N ASP A 44 -17.85 -20.60 -15.95
CA ASP A 44 -18.30 -21.99 -16.15
C ASP A 44 -19.77 -22.25 -15.75
N THR A 45 -20.29 -21.49 -14.80
CA THR A 45 -21.60 -21.72 -14.18
C THR A 45 -22.59 -20.59 -14.44
N ASN A 46 -22.14 -19.50 -15.06
CA ASN A 46 -22.93 -18.30 -15.34
C ASN A 46 -23.59 -17.69 -14.08
N GLN A 47 -23.03 -17.92 -12.89
CA GLN A 47 -23.48 -17.32 -11.64
C GLN A 47 -23.09 -15.84 -11.60
N SER A 48 -23.99 -15.00 -11.11
CA SER A 48 -23.78 -13.58 -10.94
C SER A 48 -22.83 -13.26 -9.77
N TYR A 49 -22.27 -12.04 -9.78
CA TYR A 49 -21.49 -11.50 -8.65
C TYR A 49 -22.23 -11.63 -7.31
N TRP A 50 -23.53 -11.30 -7.27
CA TRP A 50 -24.33 -11.33 -6.05
C TRP A 50 -24.52 -12.75 -5.51
N GLU A 51 -24.59 -13.75 -6.38
CA GLU A 51 -24.66 -15.15 -5.97
C GLU A 51 -23.33 -15.61 -5.40
N ILE A 52 -22.22 -15.38 -6.11
CA ILE A 52 -20.90 -15.89 -5.71
C ILE A 52 -20.28 -15.13 -4.53
N THR A 53 -20.79 -13.95 -4.19
CA THR A 53 -20.41 -13.18 -3.00
C THR A 53 -21.43 -13.27 -1.88
N SER A 54 -22.53 -14.01 -2.04
CA SER A 54 -23.49 -14.26 -0.98
C SER A 54 -22.88 -15.02 0.19
N ASP A 55 -23.42 -14.84 1.40
CA ASP A 55 -22.95 -15.57 2.58
C ASP A 55 -23.03 -17.09 2.40
N SER A 56 -24.11 -17.59 1.82
CA SER A 56 -24.28 -19.01 1.50
C SER A 56 -23.21 -19.53 0.55
N TYR A 57 -22.81 -18.74 -0.44
CA TYR A 57 -21.79 -19.17 -1.40
C TYR A 57 -20.40 -19.10 -0.79
N LEU A 58 -20.09 -18.06 -0.01
CA LEU A 58 -18.84 -17.97 0.72
C LEU A 58 -18.69 -19.13 1.72
N ASP A 59 -19.79 -19.54 2.38
CA ASP A 59 -19.80 -20.72 3.26
C ASP A 59 -19.62 -22.04 2.51
N PHE A 60 -20.07 -22.13 1.26
CA PHE A 60 -19.82 -23.28 0.40
C PHE A 60 -18.38 -23.33 -0.10
N ILE A 61 -17.89 -22.24 -0.70
CA ILE A 61 -16.63 -22.24 -1.43
C ILE A 61 -15.41 -22.33 -0.50
N LYS A 62 -15.54 -21.88 0.76
CA LYS A 62 -14.45 -21.93 1.76
C LYS A 62 -13.95 -23.34 2.06
N GLU A 63 -14.76 -24.37 1.80
CA GLU A 63 -14.33 -25.77 1.94
C GLU A 63 -13.27 -26.16 0.88
N TYR A 64 -13.16 -25.38 -0.21
CA TYR A 64 -12.29 -25.67 -1.35
C TYR A 64 -11.16 -24.66 -1.53
N VAL A 65 -11.32 -23.44 -1.01
CA VAL A 65 -10.39 -22.31 -1.25
C VAL A 65 -9.92 -21.71 0.05
N VAL A 66 -8.69 -21.18 0.03
CA VAL A 66 -8.08 -20.50 1.19
C VAL A 66 -8.27 -18.98 1.14
N GLY A 67 -8.80 -18.47 0.03
CA GLY A 67 -9.02 -17.05 -0.15
C GLY A 67 -9.73 -16.72 -1.46
N ILE A 68 -10.04 -15.45 -1.60
CA ILE A 68 -10.64 -14.84 -2.79
C ILE A 68 -9.71 -13.78 -3.37
N GLY A 69 -9.70 -13.66 -4.69
CA GLY A 69 -8.98 -12.62 -5.41
C GLY A 69 -9.96 -11.81 -6.26
N PRO A 70 -10.65 -10.82 -5.68
CA PRO A 70 -11.59 -10.00 -6.41
C PRO A 70 -10.90 -8.87 -7.19
N TRP A 71 -11.54 -8.38 -8.25
CA TRP A 71 -11.15 -7.10 -8.83
C TRP A 71 -11.31 -5.98 -7.78
N LYS A 72 -10.31 -5.11 -7.62
CA LYS A 72 -10.24 -4.13 -6.53
C LYS A 72 -11.48 -3.21 -6.50
N ASP A 73 -11.96 -2.77 -7.65
CA ASP A 73 -13.12 -1.86 -7.72
C ASP A 73 -14.45 -2.57 -7.37
N THR A 74 -14.49 -3.90 -7.23
CA THR A 74 -15.67 -4.59 -6.67
C THR A 74 -15.69 -4.59 -5.15
N ILE A 75 -14.53 -4.50 -4.50
CA ILE A 75 -14.47 -4.31 -3.05
C ILE A 75 -14.80 -2.85 -2.72
N VAL A 76 -14.18 -1.91 -3.41
CA VAL A 76 -14.41 -0.46 -3.25
C VAL A 76 -14.89 0.10 -4.58
N PRO A 77 -16.22 0.20 -4.79
CA PRO A 77 -16.80 0.75 -6.01
C PRO A 77 -16.28 2.13 -6.34
N VAL A 78 -16.27 2.46 -7.63
CA VAL A 78 -15.74 3.73 -8.13
C VAL A 78 -16.79 4.46 -8.96
N SER A 79 -16.97 5.74 -8.67
CA SER A 79 -17.86 6.64 -9.42
C SER A 79 -17.08 7.86 -9.88
N ARG A 80 -17.09 8.14 -11.19
CA ARG A 80 -16.34 9.26 -11.80
C ARG A 80 -14.86 9.28 -11.39
N ASN A 81 -14.25 8.10 -11.28
CA ASN A 81 -12.87 7.88 -10.85
C ASN A 81 -12.55 8.30 -9.39
N TYR A 82 -13.58 8.42 -8.55
CA TYR A 82 -13.45 8.54 -7.10
C TYR A 82 -13.98 7.28 -6.42
N LEU A 83 -13.29 6.87 -5.36
CA LEU A 83 -13.73 5.78 -4.49
C LEU A 83 -15.08 6.14 -3.85
N ASP A 84 -15.98 5.18 -3.83
CA ASP A 84 -17.24 5.18 -3.08
C ASP A 84 -17.09 4.35 -1.79
N THR A 85 -18.21 4.08 -1.14
CA THR A 85 -18.31 3.31 0.09
C THR A 85 -17.81 1.88 -0.13
N PRO A 86 -16.80 1.40 0.61
CA PRO A 86 -16.36 0.01 0.56
C PRO A 86 -17.51 -0.96 0.87
N SER A 87 -17.55 -2.08 0.16
CA SER A 87 -18.41 -3.20 0.53
C SER A 87 -17.89 -3.92 1.79
N ASP A 88 -18.73 -4.78 2.36
CA ASP A 88 -18.37 -5.62 3.50
C ASP A 88 -17.68 -6.94 3.11
N LEU A 89 -17.37 -7.13 1.81
CA LEU A 89 -16.86 -8.40 1.27
C LEU A 89 -15.58 -8.87 1.98
N VAL A 90 -14.67 -7.94 2.30
CA VAL A 90 -13.42 -8.27 3.02
C VAL A 90 -13.72 -8.81 4.42
N ALA A 91 -14.58 -8.12 5.16
CA ALA A 91 -14.96 -8.54 6.51
C ALA A 91 -15.70 -9.89 6.50
N ARG A 92 -16.60 -10.12 5.53
CA ARG A 92 -17.34 -11.39 5.39
C ARG A 92 -16.45 -12.55 4.94
N ALA A 93 -15.41 -12.28 4.16
CA ALA A 93 -14.38 -13.27 3.81
C ALA A 93 -13.53 -13.62 5.04
N HIS A 94 -13.03 -12.62 5.77
CA HIS A 94 -12.23 -12.85 6.99
C HIS A 94 -13.00 -13.59 8.08
N ALA A 95 -14.29 -13.31 8.25
CA ALA A 95 -15.16 -14.04 9.18
C ALA A 95 -15.24 -15.55 8.86
N ARG A 96 -14.87 -15.94 7.64
CA ARG A 96 -14.82 -17.33 7.15
C ARG A 96 -13.40 -17.86 7.00
N ASN A 97 -12.40 -17.15 7.53
CA ASN A 97 -10.97 -17.44 7.39
C ASN A 97 -10.48 -17.46 5.93
N LEU A 98 -11.16 -16.75 5.03
CA LEU A 98 -10.71 -16.56 3.65
C LEU A 98 -9.81 -15.34 3.57
N GLN A 99 -8.60 -15.51 3.04
CA GLN A 99 -7.73 -14.38 2.71
C GLN A 99 -8.29 -13.59 1.51
N VAL A 100 -7.99 -12.30 1.42
CA VAL A 100 -8.43 -11.45 0.32
C VAL A 100 -7.24 -10.82 -0.38
N HIS A 101 -7.04 -11.17 -1.66
CA HIS A 101 -5.91 -10.72 -2.49
C HIS A 101 -6.40 -10.03 -3.77
N PRO A 102 -6.82 -8.74 -3.72
CA PRO A 102 -7.38 -8.09 -4.90
C PRO A 102 -6.37 -7.85 -6.01
N TYR A 103 -6.91 -7.70 -7.23
CA TYR A 103 -6.15 -7.38 -8.44
C TYR A 103 -6.81 -6.22 -9.22
N THR A 104 -6.16 -5.55 -10.17
CA THR A 104 -4.70 -5.44 -10.36
C THR A 104 -4.31 -3.99 -10.09
N PHE A 105 -3.30 -3.80 -9.24
CA PHE A 105 -2.78 -2.50 -8.88
C PHE A 105 -1.73 -2.06 -9.90
N ARG A 106 -1.92 -0.86 -10.45
CA ARG A 106 -1.13 -0.33 -11.57
C ARG A 106 -0.78 1.13 -11.28
N ASN A 107 0.49 1.48 -11.44
CA ASN A 107 1.00 2.79 -11.02
C ASN A 107 0.66 3.90 -12.01
N GLU A 108 0.29 3.58 -13.24
CA GLU A 108 -0.01 4.58 -14.25
C GLU A 108 -1.28 5.35 -13.88
N ASN A 109 -1.23 6.68 -14.07
CA ASN A 109 -2.29 7.62 -13.66
C ASN A 109 -3.71 7.23 -14.11
N LYS A 110 -3.83 6.55 -15.27
CA LYS A 110 -5.13 6.10 -15.80
C LYS A 110 -5.80 4.98 -14.98
N PHE A 111 -5.04 4.28 -14.14
CA PHE A 111 -5.51 3.18 -13.30
C PHE A 111 -5.58 3.55 -11.80
N LEU A 112 -5.03 4.71 -11.44
CA LEU A 112 -5.11 5.27 -10.09
C LEU A 112 -6.36 6.16 -9.96
N HIS A 113 -7.15 5.89 -8.94
CA HIS A 113 -8.30 6.75 -8.61
C HIS A 113 -7.82 8.09 -8.05
N PHE A 114 -8.61 9.14 -8.27
CA PHE A 114 -8.21 10.50 -7.92
C PHE A 114 -7.99 10.72 -6.42
N ASN A 115 -8.60 9.89 -5.57
CA ASN A 115 -8.36 9.85 -4.13
C ASN A 115 -6.86 9.68 -3.78
N PHE A 116 -6.07 9.07 -4.66
CA PHE A 116 -4.66 8.80 -4.41
C PHE A 116 -3.72 9.86 -4.95
N SER A 117 -4.22 10.91 -5.63
CA SER A 117 -3.41 12.03 -6.15
C SER A 117 -2.19 11.59 -6.98
N GLU A 118 -2.39 10.61 -7.87
CA GLU A 118 -1.33 10.00 -8.70
C GLU A 118 -0.20 9.32 -7.90
N ASP A 119 -0.45 8.96 -6.65
CA ASP A 119 0.53 8.32 -5.78
C ASP A 119 0.13 6.86 -5.46
N PRO A 120 0.78 5.85 -6.08
CA PRO A 120 0.47 4.44 -5.85
C PRO A 120 0.77 3.99 -4.40
N TYR A 121 1.64 4.70 -3.67
CA TYR A 121 1.92 4.37 -2.27
C TYR A 121 0.73 4.70 -1.37
N ASN A 122 -0.06 5.72 -1.70
CA ASN A 122 -1.30 6.02 -1.00
C ASN A 122 -2.36 4.96 -1.30
N GLU A 123 -2.39 4.41 -2.52
CA GLU A 123 -3.25 3.28 -2.85
C GLU A 123 -2.86 2.05 -2.03
N TYR A 124 -1.57 1.68 -1.98
CA TYR A 124 -1.12 0.54 -1.17
C TYR A 124 -1.45 0.72 0.33
N ASP A 125 -1.24 1.92 0.89
CA ASP A 125 -1.61 2.21 2.28
C ASP A 125 -3.10 2.04 2.54
N TYR A 126 -3.93 2.59 1.66
CA TYR A 126 -5.38 2.45 1.76
C TYR A 126 -5.80 0.98 1.73
N TRP A 127 -5.34 0.21 0.76
CA TRP A 127 -5.78 -1.18 0.62
C TRP A 127 -5.25 -2.09 1.73
N ILE A 128 -3.98 -1.97 2.10
CA ILE A 128 -3.35 -2.85 3.10
C ILE A 128 -3.76 -2.44 4.52
N ASN A 129 -3.76 -1.14 4.85
CA ASN A 129 -3.96 -0.68 6.23
C ASN A 129 -5.38 -0.20 6.53
N LYS A 130 -6.14 0.31 5.54
CA LYS A 130 -7.51 0.79 5.76
C LYS A 130 -8.55 -0.26 5.41
N ILE A 131 -8.46 -0.86 4.24
CA ILE A 131 -9.36 -1.95 3.82
C ILE A 131 -8.97 -3.27 4.50
N GLY A 132 -7.67 -3.46 4.77
CA GLY A 132 -7.18 -4.62 5.51
C GLY A 132 -7.01 -5.87 4.66
N VAL A 133 -6.68 -5.74 3.37
CA VAL A 133 -6.44 -6.91 2.51
C VAL A 133 -5.14 -7.62 2.88
N ASP A 134 -5.10 -8.94 2.71
CA ASP A 134 -3.98 -9.80 3.14
C ASP A 134 -2.75 -9.73 2.21
N GLY A 135 -2.96 -9.22 1.01
CA GLY A 135 -2.00 -9.16 -0.09
C GLY A 135 -2.68 -8.55 -1.31
N LEU A 136 -1.94 -8.33 -2.39
CA LEU A 136 -2.49 -7.76 -3.62
C LEU A 136 -1.67 -8.19 -4.84
N PHE A 137 -2.30 -8.18 -6.00
CA PHE A 137 -1.62 -8.38 -7.29
C PHE A 137 -1.33 -7.04 -7.93
N THR A 138 -0.06 -6.79 -8.26
CA THR A 138 0.39 -5.57 -8.93
C THR A 138 1.32 -5.87 -10.08
N ASP A 139 1.23 -5.06 -11.14
CA ASP A 139 2.18 -5.09 -12.25
C ASP A 139 3.51 -4.39 -11.87
N PHE A 140 3.58 -3.74 -10.70
CA PHE A 140 4.70 -2.94 -10.22
C PHE A 140 5.26 -3.44 -8.89
N THR A 141 5.72 -4.69 -8.86
CA THR A 141 6.24 -5.35 -7.64
C THR A 141 7.36 -4.58 -6.95
N GLY A 142 8.21 -3.88 -7.69
CA GLY A 142 9.26 -3.04 -7.12
C GLY A 142 8.74 -1.86 -6.30
N SER A 143 7.59 -1.29 -6.65
CA SER A 143 6.95 -0.21 -5.90
C SER A 143 6.29 -0.73 -4.62
N LEU A 144 5.58 -1.87 -4.71
CA LEU A 144 5.01 -2.52 -3.52
C LEU A 144 6.10 -2.99 -2.54
N HIS A 145 7.20 -3.55 -3.03
CA HIS A 145 8.32 -3.93 -2.18
C HIS A 145 8.93 -2.71 -1.47
N GLN A 146 9.12 -1.59 -2.19
CA GLN A 146 9.58 -0.35 -1.57
C GLN A 146 8.60 0.17 -0.52
N TYR A 147 7.30 0.13 -0.80
CA TYR A 147 6.26 0.46 0.16
C TYR A 147 6.43 -0.36 1.45
N GLN A 148 6.47 -1.69 1.33
CA GLN A 148 6.63 -2.61 2.47
C GLN A 148 7.94 -2.34 3.24
N GLU A 149 9.05 -2.11 2.54
CA GLU A 149 10.34 -1.77 3.16
C GLU A 149 10.33 -0.42 3.90
N TRP A 150 9.45 0.49 3.51
CA TRP A 150 9.28 1.79 4.15
C TRP A 150 8.28 1.74 5.32
N THR A 151 7.25 0.90 5.23
CA THR A 151 6.18 0.81 6.24
C THR A 151 6.37 -0.31 7.26
N ASN A 152 7.28 -1.26 7.03
CA ASN A 152 7.57 -2.30 8.01
C ASN A 152 8.14 -1.66 9.31
N PRO A 153 7.48 -1.82 10.47
CA PRO A 153 7.98 -1.29 11.73
C PRO A 153 9.35 -1.91 12.05
N TYR A 154 10.32 -1.07 12.42
CA TYR A 154 11.61 -1.58 12.85
C TYR A 154 11.46 -2.33 14.18
N ALA A 155 12.07 -3.51 14.28
CA ALA A 155 12.33 -4.11 15.57
C ALA A 155 13.22 -3.14 16.37
N SER A 156 12.83 -2.83 17.60
CA SER A 156 13.56 -1.91 18.48
C SER A 156 14.98 -2.43 18.75
N GLY A 157 16.01 -1.77 18.21
CA GLY A 157 17.41 -2.09 18.47
C GLY A 157 18.43 -1.18 17.74
N GLU A 158 19.58 -0.91 18.37
CA GLU A 158 20.62 0.01 17.86
C GLU A 158 21.14 -0.33 16.45
N LYS A 159 21.25 -1.62 16.11
CA LYS A 159 21.66 -2.08 14.77
C LYS A 159 20.73 -1.58 13.66
N GLU A 160 19.45 -1.40 13.97
CA GLU A 160 18.46 -0.93 13.00
C GLU A 160 18.47 0.59 12.80
N VAL A 161 18.83 1.37 13.83
CA VAL A 161 19.03 2.83 13.69
C VAL A 161 20.19 3.12 12.74
N THR A 162 21.30 2.39 12.88
CA THR A 162 22.45 2.51 11.97
C THR A 162 22.08 2.08 10.54
N ARG A 163 21.26 1.03 10.39
CA ARG A 163 20.75 0.60 9.07
C ARG A 163 19.80 1.62 8.46
N LEU A 164 18.96 2.27 9.26
CA LEU A 164 18.08 3.37 8.85
C LEU A 164 18.92 4.56 8.34
N LEU A 165 19.90 5.02 9.13
CA LEU A 165 20.79 6.13 8.74
C LEU A 165 21.53 5.84 7.43
N HIS A 166 22.07 4.62 7.29
CA HIS A 166 22.72 4.21 6.05
C HIS A 166 21.75 4.14 4.87
N LYS A 167 20.50 3.70 5.06
CA LYS A 167 19.47 3.68 4.01
C LYS A 167 19.05 5.09 3.61
N ILE A 168 18.94 6.03 4.55
CA ILE A 168 18.71 7.45 4.29
C ILE A 168 19.85 8.01 3.44
N GLU A 169 21.10 7.78 3.84
CA GLU A 169 22.29 8.19 3.09
C GLU A 169 22.28 7.63 1.66
N LEU A 170 21.96 6.34 1.48
CA LEU A 170 21.84 5.70 0.17
C LEU A 170 20.69 6.25 -0.69
N MET A 171 19.57 6.63 -0.08
CA MET A 171 18.47 7.27 -0.83
C MET A 171 18.88 8.66 -1.29
N LEU A 172 19.57 9.40 -0.42
CA LEU A 172 19.98 10.78 -0.68
C LEU A 172 21.12 10.88 -1.69
N SER A 173 22.04 9.91 -1.70
CA SER A 173 23.16 9.87 -2.67
C SER A 173 22.71 9.70 -4.12
N LYS A 174 21.49 9.19 -4.35
CA LYS A 174 20.88 9.08 -5.70
C LYS A 174 20.47 10.44 -6.26
N PHE A 175 20.43 11.49 -5.44
CA PHE A 175 20.11 12.84 -5.89
C PHE A 175 21.39 13.60 -6.24
N LYS A 176 21.67 13.74 -7.54
CA LYS A 176 22.87 14.36 -8.13
C LYS A 176 23.23 15.79 -7.62
N TYR A 177 22.32 16.44 -6.90
CA TYR A 177 22.43 17.84 -6.48
C TYR A 177 22.27 18.05 -4.96
N VAL A 178 22.14 16.97 -4.19
CA VAL A 178 22.08 17.04 -2.73
C VAL A 178 23.51 16.88 -2.21
N THR A 179 24.09 17.97 -1.73
CA THR A 179 25.48 18.01 -1.23
C THR A 179 25.59 17.67 0.25
N SER A 180 24.53 17.89 1.04
CA SER A 180 24.47 17.46 2.43
C SER A 180 23.03 17.38 2.92
N VAL A 181 22.68 16.34 3.66
CA VAL A 181 21.42 16.30 4.42
C VAL A 181 21.74 16.31 5.90
N LYS A 182 21.12 17.22 6.64
CA LYS A 182 21.27 17.30 8.08
C LYS A 182 19.94 16.98 8.73
N LEU A 183 19.81 15.76 9.26
CA LEU A 183 18.73 15.48 10.19
C LEU A 183 19.06 16.17 11.52
N TYR A 184 18.19 17.07 11.96
CA TYR A 184 18.25 17.66 13.29
C TYR A 184 17.13 17.05 14.12
N LEU A 185 17.47 16.36 15.19
CA LEU A 185 16.51 15.88 16.17
C LEU A 185 16.38 16.95 17.25
N THR A 186 15.29 17.72 17.20
CA THR A 186 14.99 18.74 18.21
C THR A 186 13.79 18.31 19.05
N LEU A 187 14.05 17.97 20.31
CA LEU A 187 13.02 17.84 21.33
C LEU A 187 12.59 19.25 21.76
N SER A 188 11.36 19.62 21.43
CA SER A 188 10.73 20.89 21.81
C SER A 188 9.63 20.60 22.82
N ASP A 189 9.87 20.94 24.09
CA ASP A 189 8.87 20.83 25.15
C ASP A 189 7.97 22.08 25.13
N GLN A 190 7.03 22.10 24.19
CA GLN A 190 5.92 23.06 24.20
C GLN A 190 4.61 22.29 24.33
N GLY A 191 4.30 21.89 25.57
CA GLY A 191 2.96 21.43 25.95
C GLY A 191 2.50 20.14 25.26
N ASN A 192 3.05 19.00 25.69
CA ASN A 192 2.57 17.64 25.36
C ASN A 192 2.62 17.21 23.88
N ALA A 193 3.43 17.85 23.04
CA ALA A 193 3.70 17.38 21.67
C ALA A 193 5.20 17.29 21.39
N ILE A 194 5.67 16.12 20.95
CA ILE A 194 7.03 15.91 20.42
C ILE A 194 6.99 16.26 18.94
N TYR A 195 7.89 17.12 18.48
CA TYR A 195 7.98 17.55 17.09
C TYR A 195 9.22 16.97 16.41
N TRP A 196 9.07 16.51 15.17
CA TRP A 196 10.16 16.01 14.32
C TRP A 196 10.42 16.98 13.17
N SER A 197 11.69 17.34 12.91
CA SER A 197 12.06 18.22 11.80
C SER A 197 13.21 17.62 11.01
N VAL A 198 13.04 17.48 9.69
CA VAL A 198 14.09 16.95 8.80
C VAL A 198 14.51 18.07 7.85
N TYR A 199 15.78 18.45 7.89
CA TYR A 199 16.33 19.51 7.05
C TYR A 199 17.13 18.90 5.90
N ILE A 200 16.70 19.14 4.66
CA ILE A 200 17.38 18.70 3.44
C ILE A 200 17.98 19.94 2.78
N ILE A 201 19.31 20.08 2.76
CA ILE A 201 20.00 21.22 2.14
C ILE A 201 20.50 20.82 0.76
N GLY A 202 19.86 21.32 -0.30
CA GLY A 202 20.32 21.19 -1.69
C GLY A 202 20.74 22.54 -2.28
N PHE A 203 21.62 22.55 -3.30
CA PHE A 203 21.95 23.78 -4.03
C PHE A 203 20.68 24.38 -4.69
N PRO A 204 20.55 25.72 -4.78
CA PRO A 204 19.46 26.36 -5.49
C PRO A 204 19.69 26.21 -7.00
N ILE A 205 19.17 25.15 -7.61
CA ILE A 205 19.09 25.03 -9.06
C ILE A 205 17.63 24.79 -9.43
N TYR A 206 16.95 25.88 -9.79
CA TYR A 206 15.70 25.96 -10.53
C TYR A 206 14.68 24.82 -10.27
N ILE A 207 14.00 24.88 -9.13
CA ILE A 207 12.74 24.14 -8.90
C ILE A 207 11.62 24.86 -9.67
N TYR A 208 11.67 24.79 -11.00
CA TYR A 208 10.54 25.21 -11.86
C TYR A 208 10.29 24.25 -13.04
N GLN A 209 11.07 23.19 -13.20
CA GLN A 209 10.95 22.31 -14.38
C GLN A 209 10.24 20.97 -14.17
N ASN A 210 9.84 20.58 -12.95
CA ASN A 210 9.02 19.36 -12.83
C ASN A 210 8.24 19.28 -11.50
N LYS A 211 7.06 19.91 -11.47
CA LYS A 211 6.16 19.97 -10.30
C LYS A 211 5.87 18.56 -9.73
N ASN A 212 5.75 17.56 -10.60
CA ASN A 212 5.44 16.18 -10.21
C ASN A 212 6.58 15.50 -9.45
N ARG A 213 7.85 15.72 -9.84
CA ARG A 213 9.01 15.16 -9.11
C ARG A 213 9.16 15.76 -7.72
N PHE A 214 8.90 17.05 -7.56
CA PHE A 214 8.95 17.70 -6.25
C PHE A 214 7.84 17.17 -5.33
N GLN A 215 6.62 16.98 -5.84
CA GLN A 215 5.52 16.36 -5.08
C GLN A 215 5.86 14.93 -4.63
N HIS A 216 6.47 14.10 -5.50
CA HIS A 216 6.94 12.77 -5.10
C HIS A 216 8.02 12.81 -4.01
N ILE A 217 8.94 13.79 -4.06
CA ILE A 217 9.97 13.98 -3.02
C ILE A 217 9.33 14.38 -1.69
N VAL A 218 8.40 15.34 -1.70
CA VAL A 218 7.67 15.79 -0.50
C VAL A 218 6.82 14.65 0.07
N ALA A 219 6.12 13.89 -0.78
CA ALA A 219 5.33 12.73 -0.36
C ALA A 219 6.21 11.62 0.24
N GLY A 220 7.38 11.35 -0.37
CA GLY A 220 8.38 10.44 0.17
C GLY A 220 8.92 10.88 1.53
N ALA A 221 9.22 12.17 1.70
CA ALA A 221 9.66 12.75 2.96
C ALA A 221 8.55 12.75 4.04
N ARG A 222 7.29 13.05 3.68
CA ARG A 222 6.13 12.95 4.61
C ARG A 222 5.93 11.51 5.08
N ARG A 223 6.03 10.53 4.18
CA ARG A 223 5.97 9.10 4.52
C ARG A 223 7.10 8.69 5.46
N PHE A 224 8.31 9.17 5.19
CA PHE A 224 9.46 8.95 6.06
C PHE A 224 9.30 9.60 7.45
N LEU A 225 8.65 10.77 7.55
CA LEU A 225 8.38 11.41 8.85
C LEU A 225 7.28 10.74 9.66
N LYS A 226 6.21 10.26 9.02
CA LYS A 226 5.19 9.41 9.68
C LYS A 226 5.80 8.14 10.31
N ARG A 227 6.99 7.72 9.85
CA ARG A 227 7.76 6.58 10.39
C ARG A 227 8.40 6.85 11.75
N LEU A 228 8.64 8.11 12.11
CA LEU A 228 9.36 8.50 13.32
C LEU A 228 8.42 8.74 14.51
N ASP A 229 7.11 8.84 14.29
CA ASP A 229 6.12 9.07 15.33
C ASP A 229 4.92 8.10 15.24
N PRO A 230 4.81 7.07 16.11
CA PRO A 230 3.66 6.17 16.14
C PRO A 230 2.39 6.80 16.76
N LEU A 231 2.47 8.03 17.29
CA LEU A 231 1.41 8.64 18.11
C LEU A 231 0.47 9.60 17.36
N ASP A 232 0.56 9.66 16.03
CA ASP A 232 -0.31 10.52 15.18
C ASP A 232 -0.24 12.03 15.57
N LEU A 233 0.89 12.48 16.13
CA LEU A 233 1.19 13.89 16.31
C LEU A 233 1.52 14.48 14.94
N SER A 234 0.61 15.30 14.41
CA SER A 234 0.68 15.93 13.09
C SER A 234 2.09 16.40 12.71
N PRO A 235 2.83 15.71 11.81
CA PRO A 235 4.16 16.14 11.45
C PRO A 235 4.06 17.28 10.43
N SER A 236 4.40 18.49 10.85
CA SER A 236 4.66 19.60 9.94
C SER A 236 6.02 19.41 9.27
N LEU A 237 6.02 18.88 8.05
CA LEU A 237 7.22 18.79 7.20
C LEU A 237 7.54 20.18 6.62
N LEU A 238 8.54 20.87 7.16
CA LEU A 238 9.11 22.09 6.61
C LEU A 238 10.28 21.74 5.67
N ILE A 239 10.10 21.92 4.35
CA ILE A 239 11.18 21.79 3.36
C ILE A 239 11.72 23.17 3.04
N TYR A 240 12.94 23.46 3.47
CA TYR A 240 13.64 24.71 3.14
C TYR A 240 14.49 24.53 1.88
N THR A 241 14.39 25.47 0.93
CA THR A 241 15.28 25.54 -0.23
C THR A 241 15.86 26.94 -0.32
N GLY A 242 16.99 27.21 0.34
CA GLY A 242 17.68 28.50 0.20
C GLY A 242 18.85 28.72 1.14
N ASN A 243 19.89 29.40 0.64
CA ASN A 243 20.99 29.96 1.42
C ASN A 243 20.65 31.40 1.81
N SER A 244 19.89 31.63 2.87
CA SER A 244 19.73 32.95 3.49
C SER A 244 19.35 32.80 4.96
N PRO A 245 19.90 33.62 5.88
CA PRO A 245 19.54 33.58 7.31
C PRO A 245 18.17 34.21 7.62
N PHE A 246 17.37 34.55 6.60
CA PHE A 246 16.02 35.09 6.78
C PHE A 246 14.95 34.04 6.47
N TRP A 247 14.09 33.85 7.47
CA TRP A 247 13.03 32.86 7.54
C TRP A 247 11.83 33.27 6.69
N ASP A 248 11.73 32.75 5.46
CA ASP A 248 10.48 32.77 4.72
C ASP A 248 9.76 31.43 4.89
N PHE A 249 8.59 31.48 5.52
CA PHE A 249 7.68 30.35 5.71
C PHE A 249 6.81 30.16 4.47
N CYS A 250 7.00 29.05 3.75
CA CYS A 250 5.96 28.56 2.84
C CYS A 250 5.11 27.52 3.58
N TYR A 251 3.94 27.94 4.07
CA TYR A 251 2.88 27.02 4.43
C TYR A 251 2.25 26.46 3.15
N LEU A 252 2.36 25.14 2.94
CA LEU A 252 1.60 24.35 1.95
C LEU A 252 1.14 23.03 2.56
#